data_AF-A0A2C7A3M9-F1
#
_entry.id   AF-A0A2C7A3M9-F1
#
_cell.length_a   1.000
_cell.length_b   1.000
_cell.length_c   1.000
_cell.angle_alpha   90.00
_cell.angle_beta   90.00
_cell.angle_gamma   90.00
#
_symmetry.space_group_name_H-M   'P 1'
#
loop_
_entity.id
_entity.type
_entity.pdbx_description
1 polymer ?
#
loop_
_entity_poly.entity_id
_entity_poly.type
_entity_poly.pdbx_seq_one_letter_code
_entity_poly.pdbx_strand_id
1 'polypeptide(L)'
;MNSASKAQLERLGPVRDVSRVSYGSAGEARLIPAHGDVLRKVTAALALVKRGLSMREARDAVDQMVEQGEATVALPMIEDTHSLAVDLAASGIVGEIWLEKVRQHQHVHQRGS
;
A
#
# COMPACT_ATOMS: atom_id res chain seq x y z
N MET A 1 25.03 22.51 -5.27
CA MET A 1 24.47 21.34 -5.98
C MET A 1 25.66 20.66 -6.63
N ASN A 2 26.04 19.46 -6.18
CA ASN A 2 27.39 18.93 -6.40
C ASN A 2 27.32 17.77 -7.42
N SER A 3 28.33 17.67 -8.28
CA SER A 3 28.36 16.86 -9.52
C SER A 3 28.12 15.36 -9.33
N ALA A 4 28.36 14.83 -8.12
CA ALA A 4 28.15 13.41 -7.80
C ALA A 4 26.66 13.00 -7.81
N SER A 5 25.74 13.87 -7.39
CA SER A 5 24.31 13.56 -7.35
C SER A 5 23.69 13.43 -8.74
N LYS A 6 24.22 14.18 -9.72
CA LYS A 6 23.73 14.18 -11.10
C LYS A 6 24.07 12.86 -11.83
N ALA A 7 25.32 12.40 -11.69
CA ALA A 7 25.77 11.15 -12.30
C ALA A 7 25.06 9.90 -11.73
N GLN A 8 24.65 9.92 -10.45
CA GLN A 8 23.90 8.83 -9.85
C GLN A 8 22.44 8.79 -10.35
N LEU A 9 21.80 9.95 -10.53
CA LEU A 9 20.45 10.05 -11.09
C LEU A 9 20.39 9.58 -12.55
N GLU A 10 21.40 9.90 -13.35
CA GLU A 10 21.48 9.46 -14.76
C GLU A 10 21.58 7.94 -14.91
N ARG A 11 22.11 7.21 -13.91
CA ARG A 11 22.17 5.73 -13.90
C ARG A 11 20.86 5.06 -13.50
N LEU A 12 19.96 5.80 -12.83
CA LEU A 12 18.69 5.27 -12.33
C LEU A 12 17.58 5.29 -13.41
N GLY A 13 17.88 5.83 -14.59
CA GLY A 13 16.88 6.04 -15.63
C GLY A 13 15.92 7.19 -15.29
N PRO A 14 14.87 7.41 -16.09
CA PRO A 14 13.92 8.50 -15.85
C PRO A 14 13.19 8.30 -14.52
N VAL A 15 13.39 9.24 -13.59
CA VAL A 15 12.59 9.34 -12.37
C VAL A 15 11.15 9.63 -12.80
N ARG A 16 10.26 8.67 -12.57
CA ARG A 16 8.82 8.85 -12.83
C ARG A 16 8.15 9.31 -11.55
N ASP A 17 7.51 10.47 -11.63
CA ASP A 17 6.64 10.92 -10.56
C ASP A 17 5.46 9.94 -10.42
N VAL A 18 5.15 9.58 -9.18
CA VAL A 18 3.99 8.74 -8.88
C VAL A 18 2.88 9.68 -8.45
N SER A 19 1.86 9.84 -9.30
CA SER A 19 0.70 10.65 -8.97
C SER A 19 0.07 10.12 -7.68
N ARG A 20 0.04 10.97 -6.65
CA ARG A 20 -0.59 10.65 -5.37
C ARG A 20 -2.05 11.08 -5.41
N VAL A 21 -2.87 10.35 -4.67
CA VAL A 21 -4.21 10.81 -4.34
C VAL A 21 -4.09 12.09 -3.51
N SER A 22 -4.98 13.05 -3.78
CA SER A 22 -5.00 14.37 -3.13
C SER A 22 -6.08 14.53 -2.06
N TYR A 23 -7.05 13.63 -2.00
CA TYR A 23 -8.13 13.63 -1.01
C TYR A 23 -8.52 12.20 -0.61
N GLY A 24 -8.93 12.01 0.63
CA GLY A 24 -9.37 10.69 1.11
C GLY A 24 -9.45 10.65 2.63
N SER A 25 -9.73 9.46 3.15
CA SER A 25 -9.70 9.20 4.59
C SER A 25 -8.50 8.34 4.95
N ALA A 26 -7.93 8.55 6.13
CA ALA A 26 -6.97 7.64 6.70
C ALA A 26 -7.63 6.28 7.02
N GLY A 27 -6.84 5.23 6.99
CA GLY A 27 -7.29 3.88 7.28
C GLY A 27 -6.16 2.87 7.33
N GLU A 28 -6.53 1.61 7.43
CA GLU A 28 -5.62 0.47 7.43
C GLU A 28 -5.99 -0.47 6.27
N ALA A 29 -4.99 -1.13 5.71
CA ALA A 29 -5.19 -2.19 4.74
C ALA A 29 -4.37 -3.42 5.15
N ARG A 30 -5.02 -4.58 5.24
CA ARG A 30 -4.34 -5.87 5.31
C ARG A 30 -4.18 -6.43 3.91
N LEU A 31 -2.93 -6.68 3.56
CA LEU A 31 -2.47 -7.16 2.26
C LEU A 31 -2.26 -8.66 2.37
N ILE A 32 -2.84 -9.41 1.44
CA ILE A 32 -2.73 -10.87 1.36
C ILE A 32 -2.40 -11.24 -0.08
N PRO A 33 -1.40 -12.10 -0.36
CA PRO A 33 -1.14 -12.57 -1.73
C PRO A 33 -2.37 -13.31 -2.28
N ALA A 34 -2.81 -12.94 -3.49
CA ALA A 34 -3.86 -13.68 -4.18
C ALA A 34 -3.34 -15.07 -4.59
N HIS A 35 -4.09 -16.12 -4.27
CA HIS A 35 -3.66 -17.48 -4.55
C HIS A 35 -3.67 -17.77 -6.05
N GLY A 36 -2.53 -18.20 -6.60
CA GLY A 36 -2.39 -18.56 -8.01
C GLY A 36 -2.08 -17.40 -8.96
N ASP A 37 -2.11 -16.16 -8.49
CA ASP A 37 -1.77 -14.98 -9.29
C ASP A 37 -0.29 -14.63 -9.21
N VAL A 38 0.24 -14.02 -10.28
CA VAL A 38 1.62 -13.51 -10.33
C VAL A 38 1.71 -12.23 -9.50
N LEU A 39 2.40 -12.30 -8.37
CA LEU A 39 2.66 -11.14 -7.52
C LEU A 39 3.59 -10.12 -8.20
N ARG A 40 3.08 -8.94 -8.50
CA ARG A 40 3.84 -7.82 -9.10
C ARG A 40 4.29 -6.85 -8.02
N LYS A 41 5.37 -7.19 -7.30
CA LYS A 41 5.88 -6.41 -6.16
C LYS A 41 6.03 -4.90 -6.42
N VAL A 42 6.55 -4.51 -7.59
CA VAL A 42 6.75 -3.10 -7.95
C VAL A 42 5.40 -2.39 -8.12
N THR A 43 4.45 -3.01 -8.83
CA THR A 43 3.10 -2.47 -9.01
C THR A 43 2.38 -2.34 -7.67
N ALA A 44 2.51 -3.34 -6.80
CA ALA A 44 1.97 -3.31 -5.45
C ALA A 44 2.54 -2.13 -4.63
N ALA A 45 3.86 -1.97 -4.59
CA ALA A 45 4.50 -0.88 -3.86
C ALA A 45 4.08 0.50 -4.41
N LEU A 46 3.95 0.65 -5.74
CA LEU A 46 3.47 1.88 -6.36
C LEU A 46 2.01 2.19 -5.99
N ALA A 47 1.15 1.17 -5.91
CA ALA A 47 -0.21 1.33 -5.42
C ALA A 47 -0.23 1.88 -3.99
N LEU A 48 0.61 1.36 -3.09
CA LEU A 48 0.73 1.88 -1.72
C LEU A 48 1.28 3.32 -1.68
N VAL A 49 2.29 3.64 -2.49
CA VAL A 49 2.86 5.00 -2.60
C VAL A 49 1.82 6.01 -3.08
N LYS A 50 0.96 5.62 -4.04
CA LYS A 50 -0.16 6.44 -4.51
C LYS A 50 -1.11 6.84 -3.36
N ARG A 51 -1.17 6.06 -2.28
CA ARG A 51 -1.99 6.28 -1.07
C ARG A 51 -1.22 6.96 0.08
N GLY A 52 -0.01 7.44 -0.20
CA GLY A 52 0.73 8.35 0.69
C GLY A 52 1.91 7.71 1.41
N LEU A 53 2.18 6.42 1.23
CA LEU A 53 3.38 5.78 1.80
C LEU A 53 4.63 6.28 1.09
N SER A 54 5.74 6.35 1.82
CA SER A 54 7.05 6.44 1.17
C SER A 54 7.35 5.14 0.41
N MET A 55 8.22 5.22 -0.60
CA MET A 55 8.64 4.03 -1.36
C MET A 55 9.28 2.96 -0.47
N ARG A 56 9.97 3.37 0.61
CA ARG A 56 10.56 2.46 1.58
C ARG A 56 9.49 1.71 2.37
N GLU A 57 8.53 2.42 2.95
CA GLU A 57 7.43 1.80 3.72
C GLU A 57 6.59 0.87 2.84
N ALA A 58 6.30 1.29 1.60
CA ALA A 58 5.57 0.47 0.65
C ALA A 58 6.32 -0.82 0.29
N ARG A 59 7.64 -0.73 0.07
CA ARG A 59 8.48 -1.91 -0.17
C ARG A 59 8.48 -2.83 1.05
N ASP A 60 8.77 -2.29 2.23
CA ASP A 60 8.90 -3.06 3.46
C ASP A 60 7.60 -3.82 3.75
N ALA A 61 6.44 -3.21 3.51
CA ALA A 61 5.14 -3.86 3.62
C ALA A 61 4.92 -5.02 2.63
N VAL A 62 5.32 -4.84 1.37
CA VAL A 62 5.20 -5.89 0.35
C VAL A 62 6.16 -7.05 0.65
N ASP A 63 7.38 -6.75 1.10
CA ASP A 63 8.34 -7.78 1.50
C ASP A 63 7.85 -8.54 2.74
N GLN A 64 7.32 -7.84 3.75
CA GLN A 64 6.67 -8.46 4.91
C GLN A 64 5.52 -9.38 4.50
N MET A 65 4.64 -8.93 3.59
CA MET A 65 3.52 -9.74 3.09
C MET A 65 4.00 -11.02 2.42
N VAL A 66 5.10 -10.96 1.67
CA VAL A 66 5.67 -12.12 0.99
C VAL A 66 6.29 -13.10 1.99
N GLU A 67 6.95 -12.60 3.02
CA GLU A 67 7.61 -13.42 4.04
C GLU A 67 6.63 -14.06 5.02
N GLN A 68 5.59 -13.34 5.41
CA GLN A 68 4.66 -13.74 6.48
C GLN A 68 3.31 -14.24 5.95
N GLY A 69 3.05 -14.10 4.64
CA GLY A 69 1.76 -14.40 4.01
C GLY A 69 0.72 -13.30 4.16
N GLU A 70 1.00 -12.27 4.96
CA GLU A 70 0.17 -11.08 5.12
C GLU A 70 0.98 -9.89 5.65
N ALA A 71 0.48 -8.66 5.42
CA ALA A 71 1.00 -7.47 6.09
C ALA A 71 -0.14 -6.47 6.33
N THR A 72 -0.13 -5.78 7.48
CA THR A 72 -1.07 -4.68 7.74
C THR A 72 -0.34 -3.35 7.66
N VAL A 73 -0.88 -2.41 6.89
CA VAL A 73 -0.32 -1.08 6.70
C VAL A 73 -1.32 0.00 7.05
N ALA A 74 -0.85 1.04 7.73
CA ALA A 74 -1.59 2.29 7.86
C ALA A 74 -1.43 3.11 6.58
N LEU A 75 -2.54 3.47 5.96
CA LEU A 75 -2.61 4.29 4.76
C LEU A 75 -3.07 5.70 5.16
N PRO A 76 -2.24 6.74 4.93
CA PRO A 76 -2.62 8.12 5.19
C PRO A 76 -3.84 8.57 4.39
N MET A 77 -4.03 8.03 3.18
CA MET A 77 -5.07 8.48 2.27
C MET A 77 -5.64 7.37 1.41
N ILE A 78 -6.92 7.07 1.63
CA ILE A 78 -7.74 6.18 0.82
C ILE A 78 -8.85 7.03 0.18
N GLU A 79 -8.77 7.24 -1.13
CA GLU A 79 -9.81 7.95 -1.91
C GLU A 79 -11.14 7.18 -1.88
N ASP A 80 -11.04 5.89 -2.14
CA ASP A 80 -12.13 4.94 -2.28
C ASP A 80 -11.57 3.53 -2.07
N THR A 81 -12.28 2.73 -1.27
CA THR A 81 -11.83 1.39 -0.90
C THR A 81 -11.88 0.44 -2.09
N HIS A 82 -12.85 0.60 -2.99
CA HIS A 82 -12.94 -0.21 -4.21
C HIS A 82 -11.76 0.08 -5.14
N SER A 83 -11.41 1.34 -5.35
CA SER A 83 -10.29 1.75 -6.21
C SER A 83 -8.96 1.22 -5.68
N LEU A 84 -8.76 1.25 -4.36
CA LEU A 84 -7.59 0.62 -3.73
C LEU A 84 -7.59 -0.90 -3.94
N ALA A 85 -8.73 -1.58 -3.74
CA ALA A 85 -8.82 -3.02 -3.95
C ALA A 85 -8.52 -3.42 -5.41
N VAL A 86 -8.96 -2.64 -6.39
CA VAL A 86 -8.65 -2.88 -7.82
C VAL A 86 -7.17 -2.70 -8.10
N ASP A 87 -6.54 -1.63 -7.58
CA ASP A 87 -5.11 -1.40 -7.75
C ASP A 87 -4.28 -2.54 -7.13
N LEU A 88 -4.69 -3.05 -5.96
CA LEU A 88 -4.06 -4.20 -5.31
C LEU A 88 -4.28 -5.50 -6.09
N ALA A 89 -5.50 -5.76 -6.55
CA ALA A 89 -5.84 -6.96 -7.34
C ALA A 89 -5.04 -7.02 -8.65
N ALA A 90 -4.84 -5.88 -9.32
CA ALA A 90 -4.00 -5.78 -10.51
C ALA A 90 -2.52 -6.18 -10.25
N SER A 91 -2.10 -6.19 -8.99
CA SER A 91 -0.77 -6.62 -8.55
C SER A 91 -0.72 -8.05 -8.00
N GLY A 92 -1.84 -8.78 -7.96
CA GLY A 92 -1.94 -10.11 -7.36
C GLY A 92 -2.06 -10.07 -5.83
N ILE A 93 -2.68 -9.03 -5.28
CA ILE A 93 -2.90 -8.84 -3.85
C ILE A 93 -4.39 -8.66 -3.58
N VAL A 94 -4.90 -9.36 -2.58
CA VAL A 94 -6.20 -9.11 -1.97
C VAL A 94 -6.01 -8.12 -0.81
N GLY A 95 -6.80 -7.05 -0.80
CA GLY A 95 -6.78 -6.03 0.25
C GLY A 95 -8.06 -6.06 1.08
N GLU A 96 -7.95 -6.30 2.39
CA GLU A 96 -9.00 -6.01 3.36
C GLU A 96 -8.78 -4.59 3.90
N ILE A 97 -9.72 -3.68 3.68
CA ILE A 97 -9.52 -2.25 3.88
C ILE A 97 -10.50 -1.72 4.94
N TRP A 98 -9.97 -0.99 5.92
CA TRP A 98 -10.74 -0.38 7.00
C TRP A 98 -10.46 1.11 7.07
N LEU A 99 -11.50 1.94 6.99
CA LEU A 99 -11.36 3.37 7.24
C LEU A 99 -11.38 3.63 8.75
N GLU A 100 -10.62 4.62 9.21
CA GLU A 100 -10.48 4.93 10.64
C GLU A 100 -11.82 5.19 11.34
N LYS A 101 -12.80 5.74 10.59
CA LYS A 101 -14.17 5.97 11.07
C LYS A 101 -15.00 4.69 11.29
N VAL A 102 -14.64 3.57 10.69
CA VAL A 102 -15.40 2.30 10.76
C VAL A 102 -14.99 1.46 11.97
N ARG A 103 -13.78 1.68 12.52
CA ARG A 103 -13.25 0.88 13.63
C ARG A 103 -13.97 1.11 14.97
N GLN A 104 -14.72 2.22 15.11
CA GLN A 104 -15.45 2.55 16.34
C GLN A 104 -16.68 1.66 16.61
N HIS A 105 -17.16 0.87 15.64
CA HIS A 105 -18.36 0.04 15.82
C HIS A 105 -18.10 -1.47 16.05
N GLN A 106 -16.88 -1.98 15.92
CA GLN A 106 -16.61 -3.44 16.03
C GLN A 106 -16.09 -3.91 17.40
N HIS A 107 -15.80 -3.01 18.35
CA HIS A 107 -15.30 -3.39 19.69
C HIS A 107 -16.39 -3.63 20.76
N VAL A 108 -17.67 -3.73 20.38
CA VAL A 108 -18.76 -4.00 21.33
C VAL A 108 -19.43 -5.33 20.97
N HIS A 109 -18.76 -6.48 21.15
CA HIS A 109 -19.42 -7.79 21.36
C HIS A 109 -18.44 -8.92 21.75
N GLN A 110 -17.54 -8.67 22.70
CA GLN A 110 -16.90 -9.76 23.45
C GLN A 110 -16.78 -9.40 24.94
N ARG A 111 -17.91 -9.42 25.64
CA ARG A 111 -18.01 -9.77 27.06
C ARG A 111 -19.32 -10.51 27.27
N GLY A 112 -19.23 -11.80 27.52
CA GLY A 112 -20.39 -12.64 27.82
C GLY A 112 -20.10 -14.11 27.63
N SER A 113 -19.37 -14.71 28.57
CA SER A 113 -19.64 -16.04 29.15
C SER A 113 -18.80 -16.20 30.40
#